data_AF-C2E4Z9-F1
#
_entry.id   AF-C2E4Z9-F1
#
_cell.length_a   1.000
_cell.length_b   1.000
_cell.length_c   1.000
_cell.angle_alpha   90.00
_cell.angle_beta   90.00
_cell.angle_gamma   90.00
#
_symmetry.space_group_name_H-M   'P 1'
#
loop_
_entity.id
_entity.type
_entity.pdbx_description
1 polymer ?
#
loop_
_entity_poly.entity_id
_entity_poly.type
_entity_poly.pdbx_seq_one_letter_code
_entity_poly.pdbx_strand_id
1 'polypeptide(L)'
;MNEMTDYDQPSKVIDNYRLFQKLISNSDIDSSKLYEAMNHFNMVYIELSSDPNEENPQVIFESLNSTGVSLSSSDLVRNFLLMKLDSQEQSGLYKKYWVKIERMFATKTFAEFIRHYLVVKTHVSVKRNNVYGSYKDYFIAEKLNSENALADLFKFANYYDQILNHKTEDSEFNRILDHINVMDSKVVFPYLMLLMYLITSGEIDQGQANRLAHILESYLFRLKACQLPTNGLNKIVVGLFDLSKVNGNLKLRLLRLLKANFPDDRKLFDSLMEVDLYHQRNHLAKLALVILEEHCTKETIDFNDAQVEHIMPQRLNAEWRLQVTNADKVKEQFDGTLGNLTLTKYNQEMSNKPYDEKREYYQDLNVYLTREVAKTYDHCGKDTITDRTRKLTDELIKIFPMPDIKEVSEDEITGEYTIDQTVDVTGKKPVQITISGDDYSVKTWRQMLIAFLNDIWNKDSLNFDRIKENRQIDRMLFRVNRNLEKLENGTEIETNSSATVILAIIAKISEICDITDQVSYTVR
;
A
#
# COMPACT_ATOMS: atom_id res chain seq x y z
N MET A 1 48.09 35.25 -8.71
CA MET A 1 48.16 33.77 -8.60
C MET A 1 47.59 33.41 -7.24
N ASN A 2 46.31 33.06 -7.19
CA ASN A 2 45.70 32.49 -5.98
C ASN A 2 45.87 30.98 -6.09
N GLU A 3 46.61 30.40 -5.16
CA GLU A 3 46.79 28.96 -5.05
C GLU A 3 45.44 28.30 -4.77
N MET A 4 44.90 27.60 -5.76
CA MET A 4 43.85 26.61 -5.57
C MET A 4 44.47 25.45 -4.78
N THR A 5 44.16 25.37 -3.50
CA THR A 5 44.33 24.13 -2.74
C THR A 5 43.49 23.05 -3.39
N ASP A 6 44.15 22.02 -3.91
CA ASP A 6 43.54 20.87 -4.58
C ASP A 6 42.60 20.15 -3.61
N TYR A 7 41.30 20.24 -3.88
CA TYR A 7 40.25 19.56 -3.13
C TYR A 7 39.79 18.34 -3.95
N ASP A 8 40.27 17.16 -3.55
CA ASP A 8 40.16 15.88 -4.29
C ASP A 8 38.82 15.13 -4.05
N GLN A 9 37.73 15.87 -3.77
CA GLN A 9 36.39 15.30 -3.54
C GLN A 9 35.39 15.95 -4.50
N PRO A 10 34.37 15.21 -5.00
CA PRO A 10 33.35 15.76 -5.89
C PRO A 10 32.52 16.82 -5.15
N SER A 11 32.88 18.08 -5.36
CA SER A 11 32.16 19.24 -4.83
C SER A 11 31.27 19.81 -5.92
N LYS A 12 29.95 19.75 -5.72
CA LYS A 12 28.96 20.38 -6.61
C LYS A 12 29.23 21.88 -6.81
N VAL A 13 29.89 22.54 -5.84
CA VAL A 13 30.28 23.95 -5.97
C VAL A 13 31.42 24.11 -6.99
N ILE A 14 32.42 23.24 -6.97
CA ILE A 14 33.52 23.23 -7.94
C ILE A 14 32.99 22.83 -9.33
N ASP A 15 32.12 21.83 -9.39
CA ASP A 15 31.49 21.39 -10.64
C ASP A 15 30.63 22.51 -11.25
N ASN A 16 29.81 23.18 -10.44
CA ASN A 16 29.02 24.34 -10.86
C ASN A 16 29.92 25.50 -11.29
N TYR A 17 30.99 25.78 -10.56
CA TYR A 17 31.95 26.83 -10.94
C TYR A 17 32.58 26.55 -12.31
N ARG A 18 33.08 25.32 -12.52
CA ARG A 18 33.64 24.88 -13.83
C ARG A 18 32.59 24.92 -14.93
N LEU A 19 31.34 24.54 -14.63
CA LEU A 19 30.21 24.64 -15.55
C LEU A 19 29.97 26.10 -15.95
N PHE A 20 29.87 27.03 -14.98
CA PHE A 20 29.68 28.45 -15.25
C PHE A 20 30.84 29.04 -16.05
N GLN A 21 32.08 28.69 -15.72
CA GLN A 21 33.25 29.09 -16.52
C GLN A 21 33.09 28.65 -17.98
N LYS A 22 32.72 27.39 -18.22
CA LYS A 22 32.51 26.86 -19.57
C LYS A 22 31.36 27.57 -20.30
N LEU A 23 30.23 27.79 -19.63
CA LEU A 23 29.07 28.47 -20.18
C LEU A 23 29.37 29.93 -20.55
N ILE A 24 30.09 30.65 -19.69
CA ILE A 24 30.50 32.04 -19.94
C ILE A 24 31.51 32.11 -21.09
N SER A 25 32.48 31.19 -21.13
CA SER A 25 33.51 31.15 -22.19
C SER A 25 32.93 30.86 -23.57
N ASN A 26 31.86 30.07 -23.64
CA ASN A 26 31.17 29.69 -24.88
C ASN A 26 29.98 30.61 -25.21
N SER A 27 29.78 31.68 -24.44
CA SER A 27 28.69 32.61 -24.64
C SER A 27 29.08 33.71 -25.63
N ASP A 28 28.19 34.04 -26.56
CA ASP A 28 28.33 35.21 -27.44
C ASP A 28 28.02 36.54 -26.72
N ILE A 29 27.67 36.48 -25.42
CA ILE A 29 27.34 37.64 -24.61
C ILE A 29 28.62 38.23 -24.00
N ASP A 30 28.84 39.52 -24.23
CA ASP A 30 29.97 40.23 -23.64
C ASP A 30 29.97 40.20 -22.11
N SER A 31 31.17 40.07 -21.54
CA SER A 31 31.45 40.03 -20.11
C SER A 31 30.87 41.22 -19.34
N SER A 32 30.86 42.41 -19.94
CA SER A 32 30.26 43.61 -19.36
C SER A 32 28.74 43.47 -19.15
N LYS A 33 28.03 42.89 -20.12
CA LYS A 33 26.58 42.64 -20.04
C LYS A 33 26.25 41.54 -19.03
N LEU A 34 27.10 40.51 -18.91
CA LEU A 34 26.93 39.49 -17.87
C LEU A 34 27.12 40.08 -16.47
N TYR A 35 28.11 40.96 -16.28
CA TYR A 35 28.30 41.68 -15.03
C TYR A 35 27.14 42.62 -14.70
N GLU A 36 26.63 43.35 -15.71
CA GLU A 36 25.45 44.19 -15.55
C GLU A 36 24.20 43.36 -15.20
N ALA A 37 24.03 42.18 -15.80
CA ALA A 37 22.95 41.26 -15.46
C ALA A 37 23.00 40.82 -13.98
N MET A 38 24.20 40.65 -13.41
CA MET A 38 24.35 40.34 -11.98
C MET A 38 23.86 41.48 -11.07
N ASN A 39 23.94 42.74 -11.51
CA ASN A 39 23.41 43.88 -10.75
C ASN A 39 21.87 43.92 -10.73
N HIS A 40 21.22 43.15 -11.61
CA HIS A 40 19.77 42.96 -11.57
C HIS A 40 19.35 41.77 -10.68
N PHE A 41 20.30 41.03 -10.10
CA PHE A 41 20.03 39.96 -9.16
C PHE A 41 19.73 40.54 -7.77
N ASN A 42 18.48 40.40 -7.33
CA ASN A 42 18.08 40.80 -5.99
C ASN A 42 18.10 39.58 -5.06
N MET A 43 18.96 39.63 -4.03
CA MET A 43 18.99 38.65 -2.96
C MET A 43 18.22 39.19 -1.76
N VAL A 44 17.20 38.46 -1.33
CA VAL A 44 16.52 38.73 -0.04
C VAL A 44 17.27 37.95 1.03
N TYR A 45 17.95 38.68 1.92
CA TYR A 45 18.61 38.13 3.09
C TYR A 45 17.79 38.46 4.34
N ILE A 46 17.49 37.44 5.14
CA ILE A 46 16.81 37.60 6.42
C ILE A 46 17.85 37.22 7.47
N GLU A 47 18.38 38.23 8.15
CA GLU A 47 19.26 38.05 9.29
C GLU A 47 18.39 37.72 10.50
N LEU A 48 18.69 36.61 11.16
CA LEU A 48 18.02 36.20 12.39
C LEU A 48 18.91 36.57 13.57
N SER A 49 18.30 37.05 14.64
CA SER A 49 19.04 37.33 15.87
C SER A 49 19.67 36.05 16.43
N SER A 50 20.83 36.19 17.08
CA SER A 50 21.54 35.07 17.69
C SER A 50 20.81 34.48 18.93
N ASP A 51 19.77 35.15 19.42
CA ASP A 51 18.95 34.69 20.55
C ASP A 51 17.71 33.95 20.03
N PRO A 52 17.66 32.60 20.16
CA PRO A 52 16.53 31.79 19.70
C PRO A 52 15.21 32.10 20.43
N ASN A 53 15.25 32.85 21.54
CA ASN A 53 14.06 33.26 22.30
C ASN A 53 13.43 34.54 21.76
N GLU A 54 14.16 35.37 21.01
CA GLU A 54 13.63 36.59 20.41
C GLU A 54 13.05 36.32 19.01
N GLU A 55 13.77 35.55 18.19
CA GLU A 55 13.35 35.19 16.84
C GLU A 55 13.50 33.69 16.62
N ASN A 56 12.38 33.00 16.34
CA ASN A 56 12.40 31.56 16.10
C ASN A 56 12.58 31.27 14.61
N PRO A 57 13.75 30.78 14.15
CA PRO A 57 14.04 30.53 12.74
C PRO A 57 13.02 29.60 12.08
N GLN A 58 12.48 28.65 12.86
CA GLN A 58 11.50 27.70 12.39
C GLN A 58 10.17 28.40 12.06
N VAL A 59 9.69 29.30 12.92
CA VAL A 59 8.41 30.00 12.72
C VAL A 59 8.48 30.92 11.50
N ILE A 60 9.60 31.63 11.33
CA ILE A 60 9.86 32.49 10.18
C ILE A 60 9.91 31.65 8.89
N PHE A 61 10.61 30.51 8.92
CA PHE A 61 10.68 29.59 7.79
C PHE A 61 9.32 28.98 7.44
N GLU A 62 8.53 28.57 8.43
CA GLU A 62 7.17 28.05 8.23
C GLU A 62 6.26 29.13 7.61
N SER A 63 6.33 30.38 8.10
CA SER A 63 5.58 31.52 7.57
C SER A 63 5.94 31.82 6.11
N LEU A 64 7.23 31.86 5.77
CA LEU A 64 7.67 32.08 4.39
C LEU A 64 7.21 30.96 3.45
N ASN A 65 7.32 29.70 3.85
CA ASN A 65 6.89 28.58 3.03
C ASN A 65 5.37 28.49 2.84
N SER A 66 4.58 29.06 3.76
CA SER A 66 3.12 29.11 3.64
C SER A 66 2.62 30.00 2.49
N THR A 67 3.47 30.89 1.96
CA THR A 67 3.08 31.89 0.96
C THR A 67 3.63 31.60 -0.46
N GLY A 68 4.34 30.48 -0.66
CA GLY A 68 4.99 30.12 -1.92
C GLY A 68 4.78 28.66 -2.38
N VAL A 69 5.62 28.18 -3.32
CA VAL A 69 5.63 26.76 -3.72
C VAL A 69 6.02 25.91 -2.52
N SER A 70 5.13 25.03 -2.10
CA SER A 70 5.33 24.24 -0.88
C SER A 70 6.54 23.31 -0.99
N LEU A 71 7.44 23.40 0.00
CA LEU A 71 8.51 22.43 0.17
C LEU A 71 7.96 21.01 0.32
N SER A 72 8.78 20.03 -0.04
CA SER A 72 8.43 18.64 0.20
C SER A 72 8.33 18.37 1.71
N SER A 73 7.49 17.41 2.11
CA SER A 73 7.38 17.04 3.53
C SER A 73 8.72 16.57 4.11
N SER A 74 9.57 15.94 3.31
CA SER A 74 10.94 15.57 3.71
C SER A 74 11.82 16.79 3.98
N ASP A 75 11.75 17.84 3.16
CA ASP A 75 12.51 19.07 3.40
C ASP A 75 12.02 19.80 4.66
N LEU A 76 10.71 19.83 4.90
CA LEU A 76 10.14 20.42 6.11
C LEU A 76 10.61 19.67 7.37
N VAL A 77 10.61 18.34 7.35
CA VAL A 77 11.13 17.52 8.46
C VAL A 77 12.64 17.74 8.66
N ARG A 78 13.45 17.82 7.59
CA ARG A 78 14.88 18.16 7.68
C ARG A 78 15.09 19.44 8.46
N ASN A 79 14.41 20.49 8.02
CA ASN A 79 14.58 21.83 8.51
C ASN A 79 14.12 21.92 9.96
N PHE A 80 13.00 21.28 10.30
CA PHE A 80 12.53 21.16 11.67
C PHE A 80 13.56 20.51 12.61
N LEU A 81 14.18 19.40 12.19
CA LEU A 81 15.13 18.67 13.03
C LEU A 81 16.49 19.38 13.15
N LEU A 82 16.91 20.14 12.14
CA LEU A 82 18.28 20.65 12.05
C LEU A 82 18.42 22.16 12.30
N MET A 83 17.40 22.99 12.05
CA MET A 83 17.54 24.46 12.06
C MET A 83 17.79 25.07 13.45
N LYS A 84 17.44 24.38 14.54
CA LYS A 84 17.63 24.87 15.92
C LYS A 84 18.98 24.51 16.52
N LEU A 85 19.79 23.75 15.81
CA LEU A 85 21.09 23.27 16.28
C LEU A 85 22.17 24.29 15.94
N ASP A 86 23.24 24.32 16.72
CA ASP A 86 24.43 25.09 16.33
C ASP A 86 25.08 24.51 15.06
N SER A 87 25.92 25.31 14.41
CA SER A 87 26.52 24.94 13.12
C SER A 87 27.31 23.63 13.15
N GLN A 88 27.99 23.33 14.27
CA GLN A 88 28.82 22.13 14.39
C GLN A 88 27.94 20.89 14.58
N GLU A 89 26.97 20.94 15.48
CA GLU A 89 25.99 19.86 15.68
C GLU A 89 25.16 19.61 14.42
N GLN A 90 24.66 20.68 13.80
CA GLN A 90 23.90 20.63 12.56
C GLN A 90 24.68 19.89 11.46
N SER A 91 25.94 20.29 11.22
CA SER A 91 26.79 19.65 10.20
C SER A 91 27.08 18.19 10.52
N GLY A 92 27.31 17.89 11.81
CA GLY A 92 27.54 16.53 12.30
C GLY A 92 26.34 15.61 12.04
N LEU A 93 25.14 15.99 12.51
CA LEU A 93 23.93 15.20 12.36
C LEU A 93 23.47 15.10 10.90
N TYR A 94 23.61 16.18 10.13
CA TYR A 94 23.31 16.19 8.69
C TYR A 94 24.15 15.15 7.94
N LYS A 95 25.48 15.14 8.15
CA LYS A 95 26.39 14.18 7.51
C LYS A 95 26.20 12.75 8.04
N LYS A 96 25.97 12.60 9.35
CA LYS A 96 25.86 11.30 10.03
C LYS A 96 24.61 10.53 9.60
N TYR A 97 23.47 11.21 9.52
CA TYR A 97 22.16 10.60 9.27
C TYR A 97 21.50 11.12 7.99
N TRP A 98 21.21 12.41 7.91
CA TRP A 98 20.28 12.95 6.92
C TRP A 98 20.73 12.72 5.46
N VAL A 99 21.99 13.02 5.15
CA VAL A 99 22.56 12.81 3.80
C VAL A 99 22.46 11.36 3.35
N LYS A 100 22.57 10.42 4.29
CA LYS A 100 22.47 8.99 3.97
C LYS A 100 21.04 8.61 3.61
N ILE A 101 20.04 9.15 4.33
CA ILE A 101 18.62 8.96 4.00
C ILE A 101 18.29 9.60 2.64
N GLU A 102 18.75 10.82 2.38
CA GLU A 102 18.55 11.51 1.08
C GLU A 102 19.12 10.72 -0.10
N ARG A 103 20.20 9.96 0.11
CA ARG A 103 20.79 9.11 -0.93
C ARG A 103 20.01 7.82 -1.18
N MET A 104 19.20 7.37 -0.23
CA MET A 104 18.38 6.16 -0.37
C MET A 104 17.13 6.41 -1.21
N PHE A 105 16.52 7.61 -1.11
CA PHE A 105 15.20 7.87 -1.66
C PHE A 105 15.14 9.11 -2.55
N ALA A 106 14.44 9.00 -3.68
CA ALA A 106 13.95 10.17 -4.40
C ALA A 106 12.89 10.91 -3.56
N THR A 107 12.70 12.22 -3.78
CA THR A 107 11.87 13.11 -2.94
C THR A 107 10.45 12.57 -2.68
N LYS A 108 9.76 12.03 -3.70
CA LYS A 108 8.41 11.46 -3.55
C LYS A 108 8.41 10.22 -2.64
N THR A 109 9.37 9.32 -2.85
CA THR A 109 9.56 8.11 -2.04
C THR A 109 9.94 8.47 -0.60
N PHE A 110 10.73 9.52 -0.40
CA PHE A 110 11.09 10.00 0.93
C PHE A 110 9.84 10.48 1.70
N ALA A 111 9.00 11.31 1.09
CA ALA A 111 7.75 11.74 1.74
C ALA A 111 6.82 10.55 2.08
N GLU A 112 6.76 9.54 1.20
CA GLU A 112 6.00 8.31 1.47
C GLU A 112 6.60 7.48 2.61
N PHE A 113 7.93 7.35 2.66
CA PHE A 113 8.65 6.72 3.77
C PHE A 113 8.32 7.39 5.11
N ILE A 114 8.43 8.72 5.21
CA ILE A 114 8.15 9.43 6.47
C ILE A 114 6.70 9.18 6.90
N ARG A 115 5.76 9.15 5.96
CA ARG A 115 4.36 8.82 6.25
C ARG A 115 4.22 7.40 6.82
N HIS A 116 4.86 6.40 6.21
CA HIS A 116 4.83 5.02 6.68
C HIS A 116 5.55 4.84 8.02
N TYR A 117 6.67 5.52 8.21
CA TYR A 117 7.39 5.61 9.48
C TYR A 117 6.49 6.11 10.60
N LEU A 118 5.74 7.19 10.35
CA LEU A 118 4.81 7.72 11.35
C LEU A 118 3.72 6.71 11.70
N VAL A 119 3.18 5.95 10.74
CA VAL A 119 2.21 4.88 11.03
C VAL A 119 2.81 3.82 11.98
N VAL A 120 4.08 3.47 11.80
CA VAL A 120 4.79 2.55 12.72
C VAL A 120 4.89 3.13 14.12
N LYS A 121 5.16 4.43 14.24
CA LYS A 121 5.45 5.08 15.52
C LYS A 121 4.22 5.52 16.30
N THR A 122 3.21 6.01 15.60
CA THR A 122 1.99 6.56 16.24
C THR A 122 0.86 5.55 16.26
N HIS A 123 0.93 4.49 15.45
CA HIS A 123 -0.15 3.53 15.25
C HIS A 123 -1.45 4.21 14.77
N VAL A 124 -1.31 5.32 14.04
CA VAL A 124 -2.43 6.08 13.47
C VAL A 124 -2.18 6.31 11.98
N SER A 125 -3.26 6.30 11.20
CA SER A 125 -3.20 6.62 9.78
C SER A 125 -2.78 8.07 9.54
N VAL A 126 -1.76 8.28 8.71
CA VAL A 126 -1.28 9.61 8.33
C VAL A 126 -1.68 9.95 6.90
N LYS A 127 -2.36 11.09 6.73
CA LYS A 127 -2.75 11.64 5.42
C LYS A 127 -1.52 12.20 4.69
N ARG A 128 -1.46 12.02 3.36
CA ARG A 128 -0.32 12.43 2.52
C ARG A 128 0.00 13.93 2.60
N ASN A 129 -1.00 14.78 2.79
CA ASN A 129 -0.84 16.23 2.89
C ASN A 129 -0.48 16.73 4.30
N ASN A 130 -0.55 15.87 5.33
CA ASN A 130 -0.28 16.25 6.72
C ASN A 130 0.95 15.57 7.33
N VAL A 131 1.86 15.04 6.49
CA VAL A 131 3.03 14.29 6.97
C VAL A 131 3.91 15.13 7.89
N TYR A 132 4.15 16.40 7.54
CA TYR A 132 4.96 17.31 8.36
C TYR A 132 4.31 17.62 9.72
N GLY A 133 3.01 17.98 9.71
CA GLY A 133 2.27 18.27 10.94
C GLY A 133 2.27 17.07 11.89
N SER A 134 1.91 15.89 11.38
CA SER A 134 1.93 14.65 12.17
C SER A 134 3.32 14.29 12.69
N TYR A 135 4.40 14.60 11.95
CA TYR A 135 5.76 14.39 12.46
C TYR A 135 6.10 15.33 13.62
N LYS A 136 5.71 16.60 13.53
CA LYS A 136 5.93 17.59 14.59
C LYS A 136 5.17 17.20 15.87
N ASP A 137 3.91 16.79 15.74
CA ASP A 137 3.10 16.33 16.86
C ASP A 137 3.74 15.10 17.53
N TYR A 138 4.16 14.12 16.73
CA TYR A 138 4.88 12.94 17.21
C TYR A 138 6.18 13.30 17.95
N PHE A 139 7.01 14.16 17.37
CA PHE A 139 8.29 14.58 17.96
C PHE A 139 8.10 15.24 19.33
N ILE A 140 7.09 16.10 19.45
CA ILE A 140 6.77 16.80 20.71
C ILE A 140 6.18 15.84 21.74
N ALA A 141 5.24 14.97 21.34
CA ALA A 141 4.58 14.01 22.22
C ALA A 141 5.58 13.04 22.85
N GLU A 142 6.51 12.52 22.05
CA GLU A 142 7.57 11.60 22.50
C GLU A 142 8.77 12.30 23.15
N LYS A 143 8.75 13.65 23.24
CA LYS A 143 9.83 14.47 23.83
C LYS A 143 11.21 14.15 23.24
N LEU A 144 11.26 13.94 21.93
CA LEU A 144 12.51 13.60 21.24
C LEU A 144 13.43 14.81 21.14
N ASN A 145 14.73 14.54 21.03
CA ASN A 145 15.71 15.52 20.57
C ASN A 145 16.10 15.20 19.12
N SER A 146 16.76 16.16 18.45
CA SER A 146 17.10 16.03 17.03
C SER A 146 17.99 14.82 16.72
N GLU A 147 18.98 14.50 17.57
CA GLU A 147 19.85 13.35 17.33
C GLU A 147 19.09 12.02 17.42
N ASN A 148 18.30 11.81 18.48
CA ASN A 148 17.52 10.59 18.67
C ASN A 148 16.48 10.42 17.57
N ALA A 149 15.80 11.51 17.18
CA ALA A 149 14.83 11.48 16.09
C ALA A 149 15.50 11.14 14.75
N LEU A 150 16.66 11.71 14.44
CA LEU A 150 17.40 11.41 13.22
C LEU A 150 17.98 9.99 13.20
N ALA A 151 18.46 9.50 14.35
CA ALA A 151 18.99 8.15 14.48
C ALA A 151 17.90 7.10 14.25
N ASP A 152 16.73 7.30 14.85
CA ASP A 152 15.58 6.39 14.68
C ASP A 152 14.99 6.49 13.27
N LEU A 153 14.85 7.70 12.71
CA LEU A 153 14.45 7.88 11.31
C LEU A 153 15.44 7.19 10.35
N PHE A 154 16.74 7.29 10.59
CA PHE A 154 17.76 6.60 9.80
C PHE A 154 17.65 5.07 9.93
N LYS A 155 17.39 4.55 11.13
CA LYS A 155 17.15 3.10 11.34
C LYS A 155 15.99 2.60 10.48
N PHE A 156 14.84 3.27 10.54
CA PHE A 156 13.67 2.88 9.75
C PHE A 156 13.83 3.13 8.24
N ALA A 157 14.62 4.15 7.84
CA ALA A 157 14.99 4.34 6.45
C ALA A 157 15.75 3.13 5.90
N ASN A 158 16.67 2.54 6.68
CA ASN A 158 17.38 1.33 6.25
C ASN A 158 16.42 0.13 6.06
N TYR A 159 15.42 -0.04 6.92
CA TYR A 159 14.41 -1.09 6.73
C TYR A 159 13.58 -0.83 5.47
N TYR A 160 13.13 0.41 5.27
CA TYR A 160 12.33 0.78 4.12
C TYR A 160 13.09 0.59 2.80
N ASP A 161 14.37 0.95 2.77
CA ASP A 161 15.27 0.74 1.63
C ASP A 161 15.50 -0.75 1.33
N GLN A 162 15.61 -1.59 2.36
CA GLN A 162 15.69 -3.04 2.20
C GLN A 162 14.39 -3.65 1.67
N ILE A 163 13.24 -3.18 2.13
CA ILE A 163 11.91 -3.60 1.64
C ILE A 163 11.73 -3.20 0.17
N LEU A 164 12.03 -1.95 -0.18
CA LEU A 164 11.90 -1.44 -1.54
C LEU A 164 12.77 -2.18 -2.56
N ASN A 165 13.95 -2.64 -2.14
CA ASN A 165 14.93 -3.24 -3.02
C ASN A 165 15.14 -4.74 -2.75
N HIS A 166 14.29 -5.38 -1.94
CA HIS A 166 14.30 -6.83 -1.65
C HIS A 166 15.73 -7.34 -1.36
N LYS A 167 16.45 -6.63 -0.48
CA LYS A 167 17.89 -6.83 -0.21
C LYS A 167 18.22 -7.03 1.27
N THR A 168 17.30 -7.67 2.00
CA THR A 168 17.56 -8.16 3.35
C THR A 168 18.57 -9.32 3.32
N GLU A 169 19.03 -9.75 4.49
CA GLU A 169 19.95 -10.90 4.60
C GLU A 169 19.25 -12.25 4.31
N ASP A 170 17.92 -12.30 4.37
CA ASP A 170 17.13 -13.52 4.19
C ASP A 170 16.51 -13.61 2.79
N SER A 171 16.85 -14.65 2.04
CA SER A 171 16.40 -14.84 0.65
C SER A 171 14.90 -15.14 0.54
N GLU A 172 14.32 -15.84 1.50
CA GLU A 172 12.88 -16.15 1.49
C GLU A 172 12.07 -14.88 1.73
N PHE A 173 12.47 -14.06 2.70
CA PHE A 173 11.87 -12.75 2.95
C PHE A 173 12.00 -11.84 1.73
N ASN A 174 13.18 -11.78 1.10
CA ASN A 174 13.38 -10.99 -0.13
C ASN A 174 12.43 -11.40 -1.26
N ARG A 175 12.15 -12.70 -1.41
CA ARG A 175 11.18 -13.19 -2.40
C ARG A 175 9.77 -12.69 -2.12
N ILE A 176 9.34 -12.75 -0.86
CA ILE A 176 8.03 -12.22 -0.42
C ILE A 176 7.95 -10.70 -0.68
N LEU A 177 9.03 -9.97 -0.38
CA LEU A 177 9.11 -8.52 -0.60
C LEU A 177 9.04 -8.17 -2.09
N ASP A 178 9.72 -8.92 -2.95
CA ASP A 178 9.65 -8.76 -4.40
C ASP A 178 8.21 -8.93 -4.91
N HIS A 179 7.52 -9.98 -4.49
CA HIS A 179 6.11 -10.20 -4.88
C HIS A 179 5.20 -9.06 -4.41
N ILE A 180 5.37 -8.57 -3.17
CA ILE A 180 4.62 -7.43 -2.63
C ILE A 180 4.90 -6.14 -3.40
N ASN A 181 6.16 -5.93 -3.82
CA ASN A 181 6.58 -4.77 -4.61
C ASN A 181 6.01 -4.80 -6.02
N VAL A 182 6.06 -5.96 -6.69
CA VAL A 182 5.39 -6.16 -7.99
C VAL A 182 3.89 -5.91 -7.85
N MET A 183 3.27 -6.34 -6.76
CA MET A 183 1.87 -6.05 -6.45
C MET A 183 1.58 -4.56 -6.15
N ASP A 184 2.59 -3.69 -6.03
CA ASP A 184 2.51 -2.26 -5.64
C ASP A 184 1.65 -2.03 -4.38
N SER A 185 1.81 -2.90 -3.38
CA SER A 185 0.99 -2.87 -2.15
C SER A 185 1.70 -2.19 -0.99
N LYS A 186 2.30 -1.00 -1.23
CA LYS A 186 3.13 -0.29 -0.23
C LYS A 186 2.41 0.08 1.07
N VAL A 187 1.08 0.01 1.10
CA VAL A 187 0.28 0.21 2.32
C VAL A 187 0.69 -0.74 3.45
N VAL A 188 1.23 -1.93 3.14
CA VAL A 188 1.67 -2.91 4.15
C VAL A 188 3.11 -2.71 4.64
N PHE A 189 3.88 -1.81 4.04
CA PHE A 189 5.28 -1.57 4.43
C PHE A 189 5.48 -1.19 5.90
N PRO A 190 4.59 -0.42 6.56
CA PRO A 190 4.70 -0.20 8.01
C PRO A 190 4.77 -1.51 8.81
N TYR A 191 3.96 -2.51 8.45
CA TYR A 191 3.99 -3.80 9.14
C TYR A 191 5.27 -4.59 8.83
N LEU A 192 5.76 -4.55 7.59
CA LEU A 192 7.03 -5.16 7.23
C LEU A 192 8.22 -4.51 7.98
N MET A 193 8.22 -3.19 8.12
CA MET A 193 9.21 -2.48 8.96
C MET A 193 9.12 -2.87 10.43
N LEU A 194 7.90 -3.11 10.95
CA LEU A 194 7.72 -3.64 12.31
C LEU A 194 8.34 -5.03 12.44
N LEU A 195 8.08 -5.94 11.50
CA LEU A 195 8.69 -7.27 11.53
C LEU A 195 10.22 -7.19 11.54
N MET A 196 10.82 -6.36 10.68
CA MET A 196 12.27 -6.14 10.67
C MET A 196 12.78 -5.57 11.99
N TYR A 197 12.07 -4.60 12.57
CA TYR A 197 12.40 -4.07 13.89
C TYR A 197 12.40 -5.18 14.95
N LEU A 198 11.36 -6.00 15.00
CA LEU A 198 11.21 -7.10 15.96
C LEU A 198 12.26 -8.20 15.81
N ILE A 199 12.72 -8.46 14.57
CA ILE A 199 13.85 -9.35 14.31
C ILE A 199 15.12 -8.74 14.94
N THR A 200 15.39 -7.46 14.69
CA THR A 200 16.60 -6.82 15.23
C THR A 200 16.58 -6.62 16.74
N SER A 201 15.40 -6.52 17.37
CA SER A 201 15.28 -6.50 18.84
C SER A 201 15.30 -7.89 19.47
N GLY A 202 15.31 -8.95 18.66
CA GLY A 202 15.33 -10.34 19.14
C GLY A 202 13.99 -10.82 19.70
N GLU A 203 12.89 -10.11 19.41
CA GLU A 203 11.54 -10.49 19.86
C GLU A 203 10.93 -11.60 19.01
N ILE A 204 11.31 -11.68 17.73
CA ILE A 204 10.93 -12.78 16.83
C ILE A 204 12.14 -13.26 16.05
N ASP A 205 12.11 -14.52 15.62
CA ASP A 205 13.09 -15.06 14.67
C ASP A 205 12.70 -14.77 13.21
N GLN A 206 13.69 -14.91 12.30
CA GLN A 206 13.50 -14.70 10.86
C GLN A 206 12.42 -15.61 10.27
N GLY A 207 12.34 -16.87 10.71
CA GLY A 207 11.33 -17.81 10.22
C GLY A 207 9.91 -17.40 10.62
N GLN A 208 9.72 -16.82 11.80
CA GLN A 208 8.44 -16.26 12.24
C GLN A 208 8.07 -15.04 11.40
N ALA A 209 9.02 -14.15 11.10
CA ALA A 209 8.79 -13.02 10.21
C ALA A 209 8.39 -13.49 8.79
N ASN A 210 9.07 -14.49 8.23
CA ASN A 210 8.75 -15.07 6.92
C ASN A 210 7.32 -15.63 6.90
N ARG A 211 6.93 -16.39 7.93
CA ARG A 211 5.55 -16.91 8.05
C ARG A 211 4.50 -15.80 8.09
N LEU A 212 4.74 -14.74 8.87
CA LEU A 212 3.81 -13.60 9.00
C LEU A 212 3.70 -12.80 7.69
N ALA A 213 4.84 -12.56 7.03
CA ALA A 213 4.87 -11.85 5.76
C ALA A 213 4.22 -12.66 4.63
N HIS A 214 4.40 -13.98 4.61
CA HIS A 214 3.77 -14.86 3.64
C HIS A 214 2.24 -14.92 3.78
N ILE A 215 1.70 -14.88 5.01
CA ILE A 215 0.25 -14.75 5.23
C ILE A 215 -0.27 -13.44 4.59
N LEU A 216 0.47 -12.35 4.76
CA LEU A 216 0.10 -11.05 4.21
C LEU A 216 0.21 -11.03 2.68
N GLU A 217 1.25 -11.64 2.14
CA GLU A 217 1.45 -11.83 0.69
C GLU A 217 0.30 -12.63 0.06
N SER A 218 -0.06 -13.78 0.66
CA SER A 218 -1.20 -14.60 0.26
C SER A 218 -2.50 -13.80 0.25
N TYR A 219 -2.73 -13.00 1.30
CA TYR A 219 -3.88 -12.11 1.37
C TYR A 219 -3.92 -11.09 0.23
N LEU A 220 -2.79 -10.42 -0.04
CA LEU A 220 -2.69 -9.40 -1.10
C LEU A 220 -2.89 -10.00 -2.49
N PHE A 221 -2.29 -11.16 -2.77
CA PHE A 221 -2.47 -11.86 -4.03
C PHE A 221 -3.93 -12.24 -4.22
N ARG A 222 -4.57 -12.83 -3.20
CA ARG A 222 -5.99 -13.21 -3.22
C ARG A 222 -6.91 -12.02 -3.43
N LEU A 223 -6.70 -10.88 -2.77
CA LEU A 223 -7.50 -9.69 -3.00
C LEU A 223 -7.44 -9.26 -4.47
N LYS A 224 -6.24 -9.25 -5.08
CA LYS A 224 -6.06 -8.84 -6.47
C LYS A 224 -6.63 -9.85 -7.46
N ALA A 225 -6.34 -11.13 -7.28
CA ALA A 225 -6.86 -12.20 -8.14
C ALA A 225 -8.38 -12.31 -8.08
N CYS A 226 -8.98 -12.04 -6.91
CA CYS A 226 -10.43 -11.98 -6.70
C CYS A 226 -11.06 -10.61 -7.04
N GLN A 227 -10.28 -9.64 -7.53
CA GLN A 227 -10.73 -8.28 -7.86
C GLN A 227 -11.47 -7.58 -6.71
N LEU A 228 -11.01 -7.79 -5.47
CA LEU A 228 -11.62 -7.23 -4.28
C LEU A 228 -11.00 -5.86 -3.91
N PRO A 229 -11.78 -4.96 -3.30
CA PRO A 229 -11.29 -3.65 -2.86
C PRO A 229 -10.14 -3.76 -1.84
N THR A 230 -9.19 -2.84 -1.94
CA THR A 230 -8.00 -2.77 -1.05
C THR A 230 -8.06 -1.59 -0.06
N ASN A 231 -9.19 -0.88 0.03
CA ASN A 231 -9.29 0.35 0.83
C ASN A 231 -9.11 0.10 2.34
N GLY A 232 -9.60 -1.05 2.83
CA GLY A 232 -9.47 -1.45 4.24
C GLY A 232 -8.05 -1.85 4.67
N LEU A 233 -7.08 -1.98 3.75
CA LEU A 233 -5.72 -2.43 4.09
C LEU A 233 -5.02 -1.49 5.08
N ASN A 234 -5.23 -0.18 4.96
CA ASN A 234 -4.60 0.78 5.86
C ASN A 234 -5.09 0.62 7.31
N LYS A 235 -6.37 0.33 7.51
CA LYS A 235 -6.93 0.04 8.84
C LYS A 235 -6.39 -1.27 9.40
N ILE A 236 -6.31 -2.31 8.56
CA ILE A 236 -5.71 -3.59 8.96
C ILE A 236 -4.28 -3.35 9.44
N VAL A 237 -3.47 -2.64 8.66
CA VAL A 237 -2.07 -2.33 9.00
C VAL A 237 -1.96 -1.56 10.30
N VAL A 238 -2.77 -0.51 10.49
CA VAL A 238 -2.82 0.24 11.77
C VAL A 238 -3.22 -0.69 12.93
N GLY A 239 -4.23 -1.53 12.74
CA GLY A 239 -4.68 -2.48 13.75
C GLY A 239 -3.63 -3.50 14.16
N LEU A 240 -2.68 -3.86 13.28
CA LEU A 240 -1.62 -4.85 13.57
C LEU A 240 -0.66 -4.38 14.67
N PHE A 241 -0.55 -3.07 14.90
CA PHE A 241 0.31 -2.53 15.95
C PHE A 241 -0.28 -2.63 17.36
N ASP A 242 -1.60 -2.79 17.48
CA ASP A 242 -2.27 -2.94 18.79
C ASP A 242 -2.17 -4.39 19.29
N LEU A 243 -1.00 -4.73 19.82
CA LEU A 243 -0.70 -6.05 20.38
C LEU A 243 -1.32 -6.31 21.75
N SER A 244 -1.86 -5.26 22.40
CA SER A 244 -2.56 -5.39 23.69
C SER A 244 -3.78 -6.31 23.58
N LYS A 245 -4.45 -6.31 22.41
CA LYS A 245 -5.65 -7.11 22.11
C LYS A 245 -5.39 -8.63 22.01
N VAL A 246 -4.14 -9.07 22.03
CA VAL A 246 -3.74 -10.47 21.80
C VAL A 246 -2.59 -10.93 22.70
N ASN A 247 -2.31 -10.25 23.81
CA ASN A 247 -1.19 -10.55 24.71
C ASN A 247 0.17 -10.67 23.97
N GLY A 248 0.42 -9.81 22.97
CA GLY A 248 1.67 -9.86 22.20
C GLY A 248 1.70 -10.86 21.03
N ASN A 249 0.67 -11.69 20.82
CA ASN A 249 0.68 -12.71 19.77
C ASN A 249 0.41 -12.11 18.37
N LEU A 250 1.48 -11.78 17.65
CA LEU A 250 1.46 -11.20 16.30
C LEU A 250 0.65 -12.02 15.29
N LYS A 251 0.83 -13.35 15.28
CA LYS A 251 0.11 -14.25 14.36
C LYS A 251 -1.38 -14.18 14.63
N LEU A 252 -1.80 -14.29 15.88
CA LEU A 252 -3.21 -14.21 16.27
C LEU A 252 -3.83 -12.86 15.90
N ARG A 253 -3.09 -11.74 16.08
CA ARG A 253 -3.57 -10.41 15.69
C ARG A 253 -3.78 -10.31 14.18
N LEU A 254 -2.80 -10.77 13.41
CA LEU A 254 -2.87 -10.81 11.95
C LEU A 254 -4.07 -11.64 11.49
N LEU A 255 -4.22 -12.86 11.99
CA LEU A 255 -5.33 -13.73 11.61
C LEU A 255 -6.70 -13.13 11.98
N ARG A 256 -6.85 -12.52 13.16
CA ARG A 256 -8.11 -11.87 13.57
C ARG A 256 -8.50 -10.72 12.64
N LEU A 257 -7.55 -9.86 12.27
CA LEU A 257 -7.83 -8.71 11.40
C LEU A 257 -8.12 -9.12 9.94
N LEU A 258 -7.52 -10.22 9.49
CA LEU A 258 -7.73 -10.73 8.15
C LEU A 258 -8.98 -11.61 8.02
N LYS A 259 -9.41 -12.29 9.08
CA LYS A 259 -10.47 -13.33 9.07
C LYS A 259 -11.71 -12.96 8.26
N ALA A 260 -12.28 -11.78 8.48
CA ALA A 260 -13.54 -11.38 7.84
C ALA A 260 -13.40 -11.14 6.33
N ASN A 261 -12.21 -10.75 5.88
CA ASN A 261 -11.98 -10.27 4.52
C ASN A 261 -11.04 -11.15 3.70
N PHE A 262 -10.49 -12.23 4.29
CA PHE A 262 -9.58 -13.14 3.61
C PHE A 262 -10.36 -14.00 2.60
N PRO A 263 -10.08 -13.89 1.28
CA PRO A 263 -10.81 -14.69 0.29
C PRO A 263 -10.50 -16.17 0.48
N ASP A 264 -11.53 -16.99 0.63
CA ASP A 264 -11.36 -18.43 0.77
C ASP A 264 -10.88 -19.10 -0.52
N ASP A 265 -10.45 -20.35 -0.42
CA ASP A 265 -9.90 -21.11 -1.54
C ASP A 265 -10.91 -21.26 -2.68
N ARG A 266 -12.18 -21.40 -2.36
CA ARG A 266 -13.25 -21.50 -3.36
C ARG A 266 -13.39 -20.19 -4.14
N LYS A 267 -13.38 -19.04 -3.46
CA LYS A 267 -13.48 -17.73 -4.09
C LYS A 267 -12.26 -17.43 -4.95
N LEU A 268 -11.07 -17.79 -4.48
CA LEU A 268 -9.85 -17.70 -5.30
C LEU A 268 -9.95 -18.59 -6.53
N PHE A 269 -10.43 -19.83 -6.36
CA PHE A 269 -10.62 -20.77 -7.44
C PHE A 269 -11.59 -20.24 -8.50
N ASP A 270 -12.81 -19.90 -8.08
CA ASP A 270 -13.87 -19.41 -8.96
C ASP A 270 -13.41 -18.15 -9.72
N SER A 271 -12.68 -17.24 -9.06
CA SER A 271 -12.15 -16.05 -9.72
C SER A 271 -11.07 -16.38 -10.76
N LEU A 272 -10.08 -17.20 -10.42
CA LEU A 272 -8.98 -17.52 -11.33
C LEU A 272 -9.42 -18.33 -12.56
N MET A 273 -10.55 -19.03 -12.47
CA MET A 273 -11.16 -19.73 -13.61
C MET A 273 -11.65 -18.80 -14.72
N GLU A 274 -12.05 -17.57 -14.39
CA GLU A 274 -12.72 -16.66 -15.32
C GLU A 274 -12.02 -15.30 -15.49
N VAL A 275 -11.22 -14.86 -14.51
CA VAL A 275 -10.61 -13.54 -14.51
C VAL A 275 -9.65 -13.37 -15.69
N ASP A 276 -9.77 -12.24 -16.37
CA ASP A 276 -8.75 -11.74 -17.27
C ASP A 276 -7.56 -11.25 -16.44
N LEU A 277 -6.68 -12.20 -16.08
CA LEU A 277 -5.50 -11.97 -15.26
C LEU A 277 -4.45 -11.17 -16.02
N TYR A 278 -4.37 -11.34 -17.35
CA TYR A 278 -3.39 -10.67 -18.21
C TYR A 278 -3.53 -9.15 -18.15
N HIS A 279 -4.76 -8.63 -18.22
CA HIS A 279 -5.03 -7.20 -18.19
C HIS A 279 -5.15 -6.61 -16.77
N GLN A 280 -4.95 -7.42 -15.72
CA GLN A 280 -4.88 -6.89 -14.35
C GLN A 280 -3.65 -5.99 -14.17
N ARG A 281 -3.78 -5.01 -13.27
CA ARG A 281 -2.72 -4.05 -12.98
C ARG A 281 -1.47 -4.73 -12.43
N ASN A 282 -0.34 -4.05 -12.58
CA ASN A 282 0.96 -4.41 -12.03
C ASN A 282 1.45 -5.80 -12.45
N HIS A 283 1.14 -6.20 -13.69
CA HIS A 283 1.61 -7.45 -14.29
C HIS A 283 1.27 -8.71 -13.48
N LEU A 284 0.08 -8.75 -12.87
CA LEU A 284 -0.32 -9.85 -11.97
C LEU A 284 -0.25 -11.23 -12.63
N ALA A 285 -0.61 -11.36 -13.91
CA ALA A 285 -0.44 -12.61 -14.64
C ALA A 285 1.01 -13.07 -14.72
N LYS A 286 1.92 -12.13 -15.01
CA LYS A 286 3.36 -12.42 -15.08
C LYS A 286 3.88 -12.86 -13.71
N LEU A 287 3.47 -12.17 -12.65
CA LEU A 287 3.80 -12.55 -11.27
C LEU A 287 3.31 -13.96 -10.95
N ALA A 288 2.03 -14.26 -11.20
CA ALA A 288 1.47 -15.58 -10.94
C ALA A 288 2.24 -16.69 -11.68
N LEU A 289 2.60 -16.48 -12.95
CA LEU A 289 3.35 -17.45 -13.73
C LEU A 289 4.80 -17.62 -13.24
N VAL A 290 5.48 -16.53 -12.86
CA VAL A 290 6.85 -16.62 -12.31
C VAL A 290 6.85 -17.40 -11.00
N ILE A 291 5.89 -17.11 -10.13
CA ILE A 291 5.72 -17.81 -8.85
C ILE A 291 5.42 -19.30 -9.05
N LEU A 292 4.56 -19.63 -10.01
CA LEU A 292 4.28 -21.02 -10.38
C LEU A 292 5.52 -21.74 -10.90
N GLU A 293 6.30 -21.08 -11.76
CA GLU A 293 7.54 -21.66 -12.28
C GLU A 293 8.56 -21.95 -11.18
N GLU A 294 8.80 -20.98 -10.29
CA GLU A 294 9.73 -21.12 -9.17
C GLU A 294 9.31 -22.26 -8.24
N HIS A 295 8.00 -22.43 -8.02
CA HIS A 295 7.45 -23.51 -7.22
C HIS A 295 7.71 -24.89 -7.87
N CYS A 296 7.59 -24.99 -9.20
CA CYS A 296 7.77 -26.24 -9.92
C CYS A 296 9.23 -26.66 -10.13
N THR A 297 10.16 -25.70 -10.33
CA THR A 297 11.52 -26.02 -10.81
C THR A 297 12.64 -25.66 -9.84
N LYS A 298 12.37 -24.88 -8.80
CA LYS A 298 13.39 -24.21 -7.95
C LYS A 298 14.37 -23.30 -8.71
N GLU A 299 14.31 -23.22 -10.04
CA GLU A 299 15.06 -22.28 -10.85
C GLU A 299 14.35 -20.94 -10.87
N THR A 300 15.11 -19.85 -10.80
CA THR A 300 14.56 -18.50 -10.81
C THR A 300 14.51 -17.97 -12.24
N ILE A 301 13.35 -17.46 -12.64
CA ILE A 301 13.21 -16.69 -13.88
C ILE A 301 13.39 -15.22 -13.52
N ASP A 302 14.30 -14.54 -14.22
CA ASP A 302 14.38 -13.08 -14.13
C ASP A 302 13.06 -12.46 -14.60
N PHE A 303 12.36 -11.81 -13.66
CA PHE A 303 11.10 -11.16 -13.91
C PHE A 303 11.23 -10.13 -15.04
N ASN A 304 12.33 -9.40 -15.20
CA ASN A 304 12.46 -8.38 -16.24
C ASN A 304 12.63 -8.98 -17.64
N ASP A 305 13.36 -10.08 -17.75
CA ASP A 305 13.58 -10.79 -19.02
C ASP A 305 12.33 -11.55 -19.50
N ALA A 306 11.51 -12.03 -18.56
CA ALA A 306 10.37 -12.86 -18.89
C ALA A 306 9.27 -12.06 -19.61
N GLN A 307 8.62 -12.69 -20.57
CA GLN A 307 7.44 -12.17 -21.25
C GLN A 307 6.29 -13.15 -21.09
N VAL A 308 5.07 -12.62 -21.02
CA VAL A 308 3.86 -13.44 -21.05
C VAL A 308 3.52 -13.74 -22.51
N GLU A 309 3.42 -15.02 -22.83
CA GLU A 309 2.97 -15.52 -24.13
C GLU A 309 1.55 -16.07 -24.03
N HIS A 310 0.76 -15.84 -25.08
CA HIS A 310 -0.58 -16.40 -25.22
C HIS A 310 -0.51 -17.69 -26.05
N ILE A 311 -0.94 -18.82 -25.48
CA ILE A 311 -0.96 -20.11 -26.17
C ILE A 311 -1.89 -20.01 -27.39
N MET A 312 -3.14 -19.63 -27.15
CA MET A 312 -4.05 -19.14 -28.19
C MET A 312 -3.82 -17.63 -28.36
N PRO A 313 -3.33 -17.17 -29.52
CA PRO A 313 -2.90 -15.79 -29.70
C PRO A 313 -4.06 -14.79 -29.69
N GLN A 314 -3.76 -13.56 -29.29
CA GLN A 314 -4.74 -12.46 -29.27
C GLN A 314 -5.32 -12.16 -30.67
N ARG A 315 -4.54 -12.40 -31.74
CA ARG A 315 -5.00 -12.28 -33.12
C ARG A 315 -5.00 -13.64 -33.81
N LEU A 316 -6.19 -14.22 -33.93
CA LEU A 316 -6.37 -15.51 -34.60
C LEU A 316 -6.14 -15.39 -36.12
N ASN A 317 -5.29 -16.27 -36.65
CA ASN A 317 -5.10 -16.45 -38.09
C ASN A 317 -6.18 -17.40 -38.67
N ALA A 318 -6.10 -17.73 -39.96
CA ALA A 318 -7.07 -18.63 -40.60
C ALA A 318 -6.99 -20.06 -40.03
N GLU A 319 -5.79 -20.52 -39.71
CA GLU A 319 -5.53 -21.89 -39.24
C GLU A 319 -6.11 -22.14 -37.86
N TRP A 320 -5.99 -21.19 -36.93
CA TRP A 320 -6.66 -21.25 -35.63
C TRP A 320 -8.19 -21.40 -35.74
N ARG A 321 -8.81 -20.74 -36.73
CA ARG A 321 -10.26 -20.85 -36.98
C ARG A 321 -10.68 -22.18 -37.59
N LEU A 322 -9.74 -22.87 -38.25
CA LEU A 322 -9.95 -24.22 -38.78
C LEU A 322 -9.72 -25.30 -37.71
N GLN A 323 -8.73 -25.09 -36.83
CA GLN A 323 -8.35 -26.04 -35.78
C GLN A 323 -9.30 -26.00 -34.57
N VAL A 324 -9.83 -24.83 -34.22
CA VAL A 324 -10.69 -24.64 -33.03
C VAL A 324 -12.11 -24.30 -33.42
N THR A 325 -13.06 -25.14 -33.03
CA THR A 325 -14.48 -24.85 -33.24
C THR A 325 -14.89 -23.63 -32.44
N ASN A 326 -15.54 -22.66 -33.09
CA ASN A 326 -15.90 -21.36 -32.50
C ASN A 326 -14.69 -20.58 -31.93
N ALA A 327 -13.52 -20.64 -32.60
CA ALA A 327 -12.28 -20.04 -32.13
C ALA A 327 -12.41 -18.59 -31.62
N ASP A 328 -13.12 -17.72 -32.34
CA ASP A 328 -13.30 -16.32 -31.93
C ASP A 328 -14.05 -16.18 -30.59
N LYS A 329 -15.04 -17.04 -30.31
CA LYS A 329 -15.75 -17.07 -29.01
C LYS A 329 -14.87 -17.62 -27.89
N VAL A 330 -14.07 -18.64 -28.18
CA VAL A 330 -13.12 -19.21 -27.20
C VAL A 330 -12.07 -18.15 -26.84
N LYS A 331 -11.51 -17.46 -27.84
CA LYS A 331 -10.59 -16.34 -27.62
C LYS A 331 -11.25 -15.28 -26.75
N GLU A 332 -12.43 -14.80 -27.12
CA GLU A 332 -13.13 -13.75 -26.36
C GLU A 332 -13.33 -14.13 -24.89
N GLN A 333 -13.67 -15.38 -24.61
CA GLN A 333 -13.89 -15.86 -23.24
C GLN A 333 -12.60 -16.10 -22.45
N PHE A 334 -11.53 -16.56 -23.10
CA PHE A 334 -10.36 -17.11 -22.40
C PHE A 334 -9.04 -16.35 -22.64
N ASP A 335 -9.05 -15.26 -23.40
CA ASP A 335 -7.87 -14.51 -23.86
C ASP A 335 -6.82 -14.31 -22.76
N GLY A 336 -7.23 -13.65 -21.67
CA GLY A 336 -6.35 -13.33 -20.54
C GLY A 336 -6.45 -14.27 -19.35
N THR A 337 -7.09 -15.44 -19.51
CA THR A 337 -7.23 -16.41 -18.42
C THR A 337 -5.91 -17.15 -18.17
N LEU A 338 -5.63 -17.50 -16.91
CA LEU A 338 -4.36 -18.10 -16.51
C LEU A 338 -3.94 -19.31 -17.36
N GLY A 339 -4.88 -20.17 -17.73
CA GLY A 339 -4.64 -21.35 -18.55
C GLY A 339 -4.17 -21.04 -19.97
N ASN A 340 -4.52 -19.88 -20.54
CA ASN A 340 -4.07 -19.45 -21.86
C ASN A 340 -2.68 -18.77 -21.84
N LEU A 341 -2.12 -18.52 -20.66
CA LEU A 341 -0.88 -17.75 -20.51
C LEU A 341 0.29 -18.65 -20.12
N THR A 342 1.47 -18.34 -20.65
CA THR A 342 2.73 -18.99 -20.27
C THR A 342 3.91 -18.00 -20.31
N LEU A 343 5.10 -18.41 -19.86
CA LEU A 343 6.30 -17.56 -19.88
C LEU A 343 7.24 -17.90 -21.02
N THR A 344 7.81 -16.89 -21.65
CA THR A 344 8.85 -17.06 -22.68
C THR A 344 9.83 -15.89 -22.65
N LYS A 345 11.03 -16.11 -23.19
CA LYS A 345 11.96 -15.02 -23.55
C LYS A 345 11.90 -14.66 -25.05
N TYR A 346 11.19 -15.47 -25.85
CA TYR A 346 11.21 -15.42 -27.31
C TYR A 346 9.80 -15.22 -27.92
N ASN A 347 8.99 -14.34 -27.33
CA ASN A 347 7.59 -14.14 -27.75
C ASN A 347 7.49 -13.78 -29.26
N GLN A 348 8.41 -12.96 -29.76
CA GLN A 348 8.43 -12.54 -31.17
C GLN A 348 8.53 -13.71 -32.17
N GLU A 349 9.18 -14.81 -31.78
CA GLU A 349 9.35 -15.99 -32.64
C GLU A 349 8.08 -16.85 -32.72
N MET A 350 7.21 -16.77 -31.71
CA MET A 350 5.96 -17.54 -31.60
C MET A 350 4.78 -16.78 -32.21
N SER A 351 4.60 -15.50 -31.84
CA SER A 351 3.60 -14.59 -32.40
C SER A 351 2.21 -15.26 -32.60
N ASN A 352 1.59 -15.10 -33.77
CA ASN A 352 0.29 -15.66 -34.11
C ASN A 352 0.41 -17.01 -34.83
N LYS A 353 1.49 -17.78 -34.61
CA LYS A 353 1.65 -19.11 -35.22
C LYS A 353 0.55 -20.08 -34.75
N PRO A 354 0.21 -21.10 -35.56
CA PRO A 354 -0.66 -22.20 -35.16
C PRO A 354 -0.14 -22.94 -33.93
N TYR A 355 -1.03 -23.66 -33.23
CA TYR A 355 -0.64 -24.37 -32.01
C TYR A 355 0.45 -25.42 -32.24
N ASP A 356 0.37 -26.18 -33.34
CA ASP A 356 1.33 -27.24 -33.65
C ASP A 356 2.74 -26.69 -33.83
N GLU A 357 2.89 -25.57 -34.54
CA GLU A 357 4.17 -24.87 -34.65
C GLU A 357 4.65 -24.37 -33.27
N LYS A 358 3.79 -23.67 -32.52
CA LYS A 358 4.16 -23.17 -31.17
C LYS A 358 4.62 -24.30 -30.25
N ARG A 359 3.95 -25.45 -30.33
CA ARG A 359 4.24 -26.64 -29.53
C ARG A 359 5.64 -27.18 -29.79
N GLU A 360 6.13 -27.14 -31.03
CA GLU A 360 7.53 -27.51 -31.33
C GLU A 360 8.51 -26.57 -30.62
N TYR A 361 8.30 -25.25 -30.71
CA TYR A 361 9.15 -24.29 -29.98
C TYR A 361 9.11 -24.50 -28.46
N TYR A 362 7.92 -24.76 -27.91
CA TYR A 362 7.74 -24.94 -26.46
C TYR A 362 8.52 -26.12 -25.89
N GLN A 363 8.76 -27.18 -26.66
CA GLN A 363 9.47 -28.38 -26.17
C GLN A 363 10.94 -28.09 -25.82
N ASP A 364 11.55 -27.15 -26.54
CA ASP A 364 12.98 -26.84 -26.43
C ASP A 364 13.29 -25.68 -25.45
N LEU A 365 12.26 -25.06 -24.85
CA LEU A 365 12.46 -23.94 -23.93
C LEU A 365 12.88 -24.39 -22.54
N ASN A 366 13.63 -23.54 -21.84
CA ASN A 366 14.05 -23.79 -20.46
C ASN A 366 12.92 -23.61 -19.42
N VAL A 367 11.82 -22.96 -19.80
CA VAL A 367 10.65 -22.70 -18.93
C VAL A 367 9.78 -23.96 -18.84
N TYR A 368 9.64 -24.50 -17.63
CA TYR A 368 8.83 -25.67 -17.33
C TYR A 368 7.36 -25.48 -17.65
N LEU A 369 6.73 -24.38 -17.21
CA LEU A 369 5.31 -24.12 -17.49
C LEU A 369 4.99 -24.13 -18.99
N THR A 370 5.95 -23.68 -19.82
CA THR A 370 5.78 -23.66 -21.28
C THR A 370 6.03 -25.04 -21.89
N ARG A 371 7.06 -25.77 -21.44
CA ARG A 371 7.25 -27.17 -21.85
C ARG A 371 6.08 -28.08 -21.48
N GLU A 372 5.49 -27.84 -20.31
CA GLU A 372 4.35 -28.61 -19.80
C GLU A 372 3.16 -28.50 -20.75
N VAL A 373 2.89 -27.31 -21.29
CA VAL A 373 1.85 -27.11 -22.32
C VAL A 373 2.05 -28.06 -23.50
N ALA A 374 3.28 -28.16 -24.02
CA ALA A 374 3.58 -28.98 -25.19
C ALA A 374 3.58 -30.49 -24.92
N LYS A 375 3.90 -30.88 -23.68
CA LYS A 375 3.94 -32.29 -23.25
C LYS A 375 2.56 -32.84 -22.91
N THR A 376 1.71 -32.01 -22.31
CA THR A 376 0.41 -32.45 -21.76
C THR A 376 -0.72 -32.35 -22.78
N TYR A 377 -0.65 -31.37 -23.69
CA TYR A 377 -1.75 -31.08 -24.62
C TYR A 377 -1.31 -31.25 -26.07
N ASP A 378 -2.04 -32.09 -26.81
CA ASP A 378 -1.81 -32.27 -28.26
C ASP A 378 -2.53 -31.23 -29.11
N HIS A 379 -3.54 -30.56 -28.53
CA HIS A 379 -4.32 -29.50 -29.18
C HIS A 379 -4.67 -28.40 -28.18
N CYS A 380 -4.88 -27.18 -28.67
CA CYS A 380 -5.32 -26.06 -27.86
C CYS A 380 -6.74 -25.66 -28.23
N GLY A 381 -7.64 -25.68 -27.24
CA GLY A 381 -9.01 -25.23 -27.36
C GLY A 381 -9.61 -24.91 -26.00
N LYS A 382 -10.94 -24.75 -25.93
CA LYS A 382 -11.65 -24.45 -24.69
C LYS A 382 -11.31 -25.41 -23.55
N ASP A 383 -11.37 -26.71 -23.83
CA ASP A 383 -11.20 -27.74 -22.79
C ASP A 383 -9.76 -27.77 -22.27
N THR A 384 -8.77 -27.61 -23.17
CA THR A 384 -7.35 -27.46 -22.82
C THR A 384 -7.12 -26.25 -21.92
N ILE A 385 -7.60 -25.08 -22.30
CA ILE A 385 -7.40 -23.84 -21.53
C ILE A 385 -8.08 -23.97 -20.16
N THR A 386 -9.31 -24.50 -20.11
CA THR A 386 -10.06 -24.68 -18.86
C THR A 386 -9.38 -25.66 -17.92
N ASP A 387 -8.92 -26.81 -18.42
CA ASP A 387 -8.20 -27.80 -17.61
C ASP A 387 -6.88 -27.25 -17.09
N ARG A 388 -6.13 -26.52 -17.93
CA ARG A 388 -4.88 -25.89 -17.51
C ARG A 388 -5.11 -24.80 -16.47
N THR A 389 -6.12 -23.94 -16.66
CA THR A 389 -6.49 -22.94 -15.66
C THR A 389 -6.76 -23.59 -14.32
N ARG A 390 -7.56 -24.66 -14.28
CA ARG A 390 -7.86 -25.42 -13.05
C ARG A 390 -6.58 -25.93 -12.38
N LYS A 391 -5.70 -26.61 -13.12
CA LYS A 391 -4.44 -27.16 -12.58
C LYS A 391 -3.53 -26.08 -11.99
N LEU A 392 -3.36 -24.95 -12.70
CA LEU A 392 -2.53 -23.86 -12.22
C LEU A 392 -3.15 -23.14 -11.02
N THR A 393 -4.47 -23.01 -11.00
CA THR A 393 -5.22 -22.46 -9.87
C THR A 393 -5.05 -23.33 -8.62
N ASP A 394 -5.10 -24.65 -8.77
CA ASP A 394 -4.86 -25.59 -7.66
C ASP A 394 -3.45 -25.42 -7.07
N GLU A 395 -2.43 -25.18 -7.90
CA GLU A 395 -1.06 -24.88 -7.44
C GLU A 395 -0.97 -23.50 -6.78
N LEU A 396 -1.61 -22.46 -7.34
CA LEU A 396 -1.63 -21.13 -6.72
C LEU A 396 -2.32 -21.13 -5.35
N ILE A 397 -3.36 -21.93 -5.15
CA ILE A 397 -4.01 -22.10 -3.84
C ILE A 397 -3.05 -22.70 -2.81
N LYS A 398 -2.20 -23.64 -3.21
CA LYS A 398 -1.17 -24.22 -2.32
C LYS A 398 -0.07 -23.23 -2.00
N ILE A 399 0.34 -22.40 -2.98
CA ILE A 399 1.38 -21.39 -2.80
C ILE A 399 0.87 -20.23 -1.95
N PHE A 400 -0.38 -19.82 -2.14
CA PHE A 400 -1.02 -18.75 -1.37
C PHE A 400 -2.15 -19.32 -0.54
N PRO A 401 -1.89 -20.13 0.51
CA PRO A 401 -2.94 -20.78 1.26
C PRO A 401 -3.74 -19.75 2.07
N MET A 402 -5.02 -20.06 2.29
CA MET A 402 -5.75 -19.43 3.38
C MET A 402 -5.17 -19.96 4.70
N PRO A 403 -4.78 -19.08 5.65
CA PRO A 403 -4.23 -19.54 6.91
C PRO A 403 -5.28 -20.32 7.69
N ASP A 404 -4.87 -21.30 8.49
CA ASP A 404 -5.80 -22.06 9.34
C ASP A 404 -6.39 -21.15 10.42
N ILE A 405 -7.63 -20.71 10.18
CA ILE A 405 -8.36 -19.83 11.09
C ILE A 405 -8.86 -20.60 12.33
N LYS A 406 -8.76 -21.93 12.38
CA LYS A 406 -9.19 -22.71 13.55
C LYS A 406 -8.33 -22.43 14.80
N GLU A 407 -7.10 -21.94 14.64
CA GLU A 407 -6.30 -21.41 15.75
C GLU A 407 -6.94 -20.15 16.37
N VAL A 408 -7.77 -19.43 15.62
CA VAL A 408 -8.68 -18.40 16.13
C VAL A 408 -9.93 -19.13 16.61
N SER A 409 -9.85 -19.73 17.81
CA SER A 409 -10.95 -20.45 18.46
C SER A 409 -12.33 -19.84 18.15
N GLU A 410 -13.31 -20.68 17.86
CA GLU A 410 -14.72 -20.29 17.64
C GLU A 410 -15.37 -19.56 18.82
N ASP A 411 -14.67 -19.37 19.93
CA ASP A 411 -15.16 -18.58 21.04
C ASP A 411 -14.92 -17.08 20.81
N GLU A 412 -16.06 -16.40 20.72
CA GLU A 412 -16.26 -14.98 20.89
C GLU A 412 -15.89 -14.10 19.66
N ILE A 413 -16.90 -13.83 18.79
CA ILE A 413 -16.96 -12.59 17.98
C ILE A 413 -16.96 -11.43 18.98
N THR A 414 -15.77 -11.08 19.45
CA THR A 414 -15.49 -10.02 20.39
C THR A 414 -14.29 -9.23 19.93
N GLY A 415 -14.27 -7.94 20.27
CA GLY A 415 -13.29 -7.00 19.75
C GLY A 415 -13.83 -6.14 18.62
N GLU A 416 -12.90 -5.45 17.97
CA GLU A 416 -13.16 -4.34 17.07
C GLU A 416 -13.21 -4.80 15.60
N TYR A 417 -14.25 -4.35 14.90
CA TYR A 417 -14.53 -4.64 13.50
C TYR A 417 -14.74 -3.32 12.76
N THR A 418 -14.29 -3.24 11.51
CA THR A 418 -14.51 -2.05 10.68
C THR A 418 -15.94 -2.09 10.10
N ILE A 419 -16.53 -0.93 9.81
CA ILE A 419 -17.95 -0.89 9.40
C ILE A 419 -18.22 -1.60 8.06
N ASP A 420 -17.20 -1.74 7.22
CA ASP A 420 -17.22 -2.44 5.94
C ASP A 420 -17.03 -3.96 6.07
N GLN A 421 -16.66 -4.47 7.26
CA GLN A 421 -16.55 -5.91 7.50
C GLN A 421 -17.93 -6.56 7.65
N THR A 422 -18.16 -7.63 6.89
CA THR A 422 -19.38 -8.43 7.00
C THR A 422 -19.19 -9.47 8.10
N VAL A 423 -19.70 -9.20 9.30
CA VAL A 423 -19.57 -10.08 10.47
C VAL A 423 -20.98 -10.45 10.96
N ASP A 424 -21.21 -11.74 11.24
CA ASP A 424 -22.46 -12.17 11.85
C ASP A 424 -22.48 -11.82 13.34
N VAL A 425 -23.06 -10.66 13.66
CA VAL A 425 -23.18 -10.16 15.03
C VAL A 425 -24.43 -10.68 15.76
N THR A 426 -25.11 -11.69 15.21
CA THR A 426 -26.34 -12.24 15.81
C THR A 426 -26.06 -12.78 17.21
N GLY A 427 -26.80 -12.27 18.20
CA GLY A 427 -26.61 -12.63 19.61
C GLY A 427 -25.49 -11.89 20.35
N LYS A 428 -24.75 -11.00 19.67
CA LYS A 428 -23.68 -10.17 20.28
C LYS A 428 -24.16 -8.78 20.70
N LYS A 429 -23.47 -8.18 21.66
CA LYS A 429 -23.77 -6.83 22.14
C LYS A 429 -22.65 -5.87 21.72
N PRO A 430 -22.99 -4.67 21.22
CA PRO A 430 -21.98 -3.68 20.98
C PRO A 430 -21.51 -3.09 22.30
N VAL A 431 -20.25 -2.68 22.34
CA VAL A 431 -19.59 -2.03 23.48
C VAL A 431 -19.20 -0.60 23.12
N GLN A 432 -18.79 -0.38 21.88
CA GLN A 432 -18.24 0.88 21.43
C GLN A 432 -18.44 1.06 19.91
N ILE A 433 -18.63 2.29 19.47
CA ILE A 433 -18.44 2.72 18.08
C ILE A 433 -17.39 3.83 18.05
N THR A 434 -16.44 3.74 17.14
CA THR A 434 -15.39 4.74 16.94
C THR A 434 -15.65 5.44 15.61
N ILE A 435 -15.72 6.77 15.61
CA ILE A 435 -16.05 7.58 14.44
C ILE A 435 -15.01 8.70 14.31
N SER A 436 -14.19 8.66 13.26
CA SER A 436 -13.13 9.65 13.00
C SER A 436 -12.13 9.81 14.15
N GLY A 437 -11.94 8.77 14.96
CA GLY A 437 -11.05 8.75 16.12
C GLY A 437 -11.73 9.03 17.46
N ASP A 438 -13.02 9.39 17.46
CA ASP A 438 -13.80 9.60 18.69
C ASP A 438 -14.51 8.32 19.10
N ASP A 439 -14.36 7.94 20.37
CA ASP A 439 -14.88 6.69 20.93
C ASP A 439 -16.19 6.91 21.70
N TYR A 440 -17.25 6.23 21.26
CA TYR A 440 -18.58 6.29 21.86
C TYR A 440 -18.95 4.95 22.49
N SER A 441 -19.06 4.91 23.82
CA SER A 441 -19.50 3.71 24.54
C SER A 441 -21.01 3.50 24.40
N VAL A 442 -21.41 2.28 24.04
CA VAL A 442 -22.80 1.91 23.77
C VAL A 442 -23.13 0.55 24.36
N LYS A 443 -24.39 0.30 24.71
CA LYS A 443 -24.85 -0.97 25.31
C LYS A 443 -25.78 -1.76 24.39
N THR A 444 -26.33 -1.11 23.37
CA THR A 444 -27.29 -1.71 22.43
C THR A 444 -27.02 -1.21 21.01
N TRP A 445 -27.40 -2.02 20.02
CA TRP A 445 -27.30 -1.64 18.59
C TRP A 445 -28.12 -0.38 18.27
N ARG A 446 -29.23 -0.18 18.97
CA ARG A 446 -30.01 1.06 18.94
C ARG A 446 -29.18 2.27 19.35
N GLN A 447 -28.50 2.19 20.51
CA GLN A 447 -27.66 3.29 20.99
C GLN A 447 -26.51 3.58 20.04
N MET A 448 -25.95 2.55 19.41
CA MET A 448 -24.92 2.71 18.37
C MET A 448 -25.40 3.53 17.19
N LEU A 449 -26.59 3.24 16.66
CA LEU A 449 -27.17 4.01 15.55
C LEU A 449 -27.42 5.47 15.92
N ILE A 450 -27.93 5.72 17.13
CA ILE A 450 -28.20 7.07 17.64
C ILE A 450 -26.89 7.86 17.80
N ALA A 451 -25.88 7.26 18.45
CA ALA A 451 -24.57 7.89 18.64
C ALA A 451 -23.94 8.27 17.30
N PHE A 452 -24.01 7.37 16.32
CA PHE A 452 -23.50 7.61 14.97
C PHE A 452 -24.18 8.79 14.26
N LEU A 453 -25.52 8.83 14.28
CA LEU A 453 -26.28 9.90 13.62
C LEU A 453 -26.11 11.26 14.32
N ASN A 454 -25.98 11.28 15.65
CA ASN A 454 -25.66 12.50 16.39
C ASN A 454 -24.25 13.00 16.08
N ASP A 455 -23.24 12.12 15.98
CA ASP A 455 -21.88 12.51 15.61
C ASP A 455 -21.83 13.15 14.22
N ILE A 456 -22.49 12.54 13.23
CA ILE A 456 -22.60 13.11 11.88
C ILE A 456 -23.26 14.49 11.93
N TRP A 457 -24.38 14.64 12.64
CA TRP A 457 -25.06 15.92 12.75
C TRP A 457 -24.18 17.01 13.38
N ASN A 458 -23.50 16.67 14.48
CA ASN A 458 -22.70 17.62 15.25
C ASN A 458 -21.44 18.05 14.49
N LYS A 459 -20.87 17.19 13.64
CA LYS A 459 -19.67 17.51 12.84
C LYS A 459 -20.00 18.15 11.49
N ASP A 460 -21.08 17.71 10.84
CA ASP A 460 -21.42 18.14 9.48
C ASP A 460 -22.92 18.01 9.18
N SER A 461 -23.66 19.09 9.44
CA SER A 461 -25.11 19.17 9.18
C SER A 461 -25.47 19.04 7.69
N LEU A 462 -24.57 19.42 6.76
CA LEU A 462 -24.80 19.26 5.32
C LEU A 462 -24.79 17.79 4.91
N ASN A 463 -23.85 17.01 5.47
CA ASN A 463 -23.83 15.58 5.25
C ASN A 463 -25.06 14.89 5.85
N PHE A 464 -25.59 15.38 6.97
CA PHE A 464 -26.85 14.87 7.53
C PHE A 464 -28.04 15.08 6.58
N ASP A 465 -28.12 16.21 5.89
CA ASP A 465 -29.18 16.46 4.90
C ASP A 465 -29.05 15.56 3.67
N ARG A 466 -27.83 15.28 3.20
CA ARG A 466 -27.57 14.31 2.11
C ARG A 466 -28.05 12.90 2.44
N ILE A 467 -28.03 12.50 3.71
CA ILE A 467 -28.57 11.21 4.16
C ILE A 467 -30.09 11.17 3.95
N LYS A 468 -30.81 12.27 4.24
CA LYS A 468 -32.27 12.37 4.05
C LYS A 468 -32.68 12.37 2.58
N GLU A 469 -31.81 12.84 1.68
CA GLU A 469 -32.05 12.78 0.23
C GLU A 469 -31.95 11.36 -0.34
N ASN A 470 -31.27 10.45 0.35
CA ASN A 470 -31.15 9.06 -0.08
C ASN A 470 -32.48 8.31 0.14
N ARG A 471 -33.17 7.98 -0.96
CA ARG A 471 -34.49 7.31 -0.93
C ARG A 471 -34.57 6.04 -0.10
N GLN A 472 -33.49 5.26 0.00
CA GLN A 472 -33.49 4.02 0.76
C GLN A 472 -33.37 4.31 2.26
N ILE A 473 -32.43 5.16 2.66
CA ILE A 473 -32.25 5.54 4.06
C ILE A 473 -33.45 6.34 4.57
N ASP A 474 -33.98 7.26 3.77
CA ASP A 474 -35.20 8.03 4.07
C ASP A 474 -36.40 7.14 4.41
N ARG A 475 -36.62 6.11 3.60
CA ARG A 475 -37.69 5.13 3.86
C ARG A 475 -37.45 4.28 5.10
N MET A 476 -36.20 3.94 5.41
CA MET A 476 -35.87 3.03 6.51
C MET A 476 -35.79 3.74 7.87
N LEU A 477 -35.34 5.00 7.91
CA LEU A 477 -35.10 5.73 9.15
C LEU A 477 -36.11 6.84 9.43
N PHE A 478 -36.49 7.64 8.42
CA PHE A 478 -37.19 8.92 8.65
C PHE A 478 -38.69 8.89 8.33
N ARG A 479 -39.18 7.93 7.53
CA ARG A 479 -40.60 7.83 7.13
C ARG A 479 -41.42 6.76 7.86
N VAL A 480 -40.84 6.08 8.85
CA VAL A 480 -41.49 4.96 9.55
C VAL A 480 -42.09 5.45 10.87
N ASN A 481 -43.39 5.23 11.09
CA ASN A 481 -44.13 5.75 12.27
C ASN A 481 -44.23 4.74 13.43
N ARG A 482 -43.20 3.93 13.68
CA ARG A 482 -43.20 2.96 14.78
C ARG A 482 -41.94 3.15 15.61
N ASN A 483 -42.04 2.99 16.94
CA ASN A 483 -40.91 3.01 17.89
C ASN A 483 -39.82 4.07 17.61
N LEU A 484 -40.25 5.33 17.52
CA LEU A 484 -39.38 6.46 17.20
C LEU A 484 -38.51 6.86 18.39
N GLU A 485 -37.23 7.09 18.13
CA GLU A 485 -36.28 7.71 19.06
C GLU A 485 -35.88 9.08 18.51
N LYS A 486 -35.60 10.02 19.41
CA LYS A 486 -35.29 11.41 19.04
C LYS A 486 -33.79 11.66 19.09
N LEU A 487 -33.23 12.17 17.99
CA LEU A 487 -31.86 12.64 17.91
C LEU A 487 -31.68 14.00 18.62
N GLU A 488 -30.44 14.41 18.88
CA GLU A 488 -30.12 15.69 19.54
C GLU A 488 -30.66 16.90 18.76
N ASN A 489 -30.67 16.80 17.43
CA ASN A 489 -31.21 17.82 16.51
C ASN A 489 -32.75 17.84 16.43
N GLY A 490 -33.42 16.98 17.20
CA GLY A 490 -34.88 16.87 17.24
C GLY A 490 -35.50 16.05 16.12
N THR A 491 -34.72 15.48 15.20
CA THR A 491 -35.21 14.55 14.17
C THR A 491 -35.59 13.21 14.83
N GLU A 492 -36.76 12.68 14.46
CA GLU A 492 -37.22 11.36 14.91
C GLU A 492 -36.78 10.28 13.93
N ILE A 493 -36.29 9.15 14.46
CA ILE A 493 -35.80 8.02 13.66
C ILE A 493 -36.37 6.69 14.15
N GLU A 494 -36.62 5.78 13.22
CA GLU A 494 -36.93 4.38 13.50
C GLU A 494 -35.65 3.63 13.88
N THR A 495 -35.69 2.93 15.00
CA THR A 495 -34.52 2.22 15.54
C THR A 495 -34.77 0.74 15.83
N ASN A 496 -35.98 0.24 15.53
CA ASN A 496 -36.34 -1.15 15.77
C ASN A 496 -35.94 -2.06 14.60
N SER A 497 -34.63 -2.18 14.38
CA SER A 497 -34.02 -3.03 13.36
C SER A 497 -33.11 -4.09 13.98
N SER A 498 -32.86 -5.19 13.26
CA SER A 498 -31.87 -6.19 13.69
C SER A 498 -30.47 -5.57 13.73
N ALA A 499 -29.56 -6.17 14.50
CA ALA A 499 -28.16 -5.75 14.57
C ALA A 499 -27.50 -5.66 13.18
N THR A 500 -27.75 -6.66 12.33
CA THR A 500 -27.26 -6.72 10.95
C THR A 500 -27.81 -5.60 10.07
N VAL A 501 -29.09 -5.25 10.22
CA VAL A 501 -29.71 -4.12 9.48
C VAL A 501 -29.15 -2.78 9.96
N ILE A 502 -28.95 -2.61 11.27
CA ILE A 502 -28.37 -1.39 11.83
C ILE A 502 -26.94 -1.18 11.30
N LEU A 503 -26.10 -2.22 11.30
CA LEU A 503 -24.75 -2.14 10.74
C LEU A 503 -24.77 -1.80 9.24
N ALA A 504 -25.67 -2.40 8.46
CA ALA A 504 -25.82 -2.08 7.03
C ALA A 504 -26.24 -0.63 6.80
N ILE A 505 -27.12 -0.08 7.65
CA ILE A 505 -27.52 1.33 7.62
C ILE A 505 -26.32 2.24 7.89
N ILE A 506 -25.56 1.96 8.97
CA ILE A 506 -24.37 2.75 9.33
C ILE A 506 -23.32 2.66 8.22
N ALA A 507 -23.06 1.48 7.66
CA ALA A 507 -22.13 1.30 6.54
C ALA A 507 -22.57 2.12 5.32
N LYS A 508 -23.86 2.09 4.97
CA LYS A 508 -24.38 2.83 3.82
C LYS A 508 -24.31 4.34 4.01
N ILE A 509 -24.61 4.82 5.22
CA ILE A 509 -24.48 6.24 5.55
C ILE A 509 -23.01 6.66 5.52
N SER A 510 -22.11 5.82 6.03
CA SER A 510 -20.66 6.08 6.00
C SER A 510 -20.15 6.23 4.56
N GLU A 511 -20.69 5.46 3.62
CA GLU A 511 -20.39 5.59 2.19
C GLU A 511 -20.91 6.91 1.61
N ILE A 512 -22.13 7.34 1.97
CA ILE A 512 -22.72 8.62 1.52
C ILE A 512 -21.89 9.81 2.01
N CYS A 513 -21.39 9.72 3.24
CA CYS A 513 -20.61 10.76 3.89
C CYS A 513 -19.10 10.68 3.61
N ASP A 514 -18.63 9.70 2.82
CA ASP A 514 -17.22 9.45 2.52
C ASP A 514 -16.35 9.26 3.79
N ILE A 515 -16.91 8.60 4.80
CA ILE A 515 -16.26 8.32 6.10
C ILE A 515 -16.18 6.83 6.42
N THR A 516 -16.46 5.93 5.48
CA THR A 516 -16.36 4.47 5.69
C THR A 516 -15.02 4.07 6.31
N ASP A 517 -13.93 4.73 5.90
CA ASP A 517 -12.58 4.47 6.41
C ASP A 517 -12.31 5.05 7.82
N GLN A 518 -13.32 5.66 8.45
CA GLN A 518 -13.20 6.32 9.75
C GLN A 518 -14.14 5.70 10.80
N VAL A 519 -14.92 4.68 10.43
CA VAL A 519 -15.89 4.04 11.35
C VAL A 519 -15.46 2.60 11.65
N SER A 520 -15.44 2.26 12.95
CA SER A 520 -15.29 0.90 13.49
C SER A 520 -16.23 0.69 14.68
N TYR A 521 -16.52 -0.56 15.02
CA TYR A 521 -17.36 -0.93 16.14
C TYR A 521 -16.78 -2.11 16.91
N THR A 522 -16.96 -2.13 18.23
CA THR A 522 -16.50 -3.21 19.10
C THR A 522 -17.69 -4.00 19.64
N VAL A 523 -17.62 -5.32 19.59
CA VAL A 523 -18.63 -6.25 20.13
C VAL A 523 -18.08 -7.10 21.27
N ARG A 524 -18.99 -7.56 22.13
CA ARG A 524 -18.77 -8.52 23.22
C ARG A 524 -19.77 -9.67 23.12
#